data_AF-A0A1V0AD93-F1
#
_entry.id   AF-A0A1V0AD93-F1
#
_cell.length_a   1.000
_cell.length_b   1.000
_cell.length_c   1.000
_cell.angle_alpha   90.00
_cell.angle_beta   90.00
_cell.angle_gamma   90.00
#
_symmetry.space_group_name_H-M   'P 1'
#
loop_
_entity.id
_entity.type
_entity.pdbx_description
1 polymer ?
#
loop_
_entity_poly.entity_id
_entity_poly.type
_entity_poly.pdbx_seq_one_letter_code
_entity_poly.pdbx_strand_id
1 'polypeptide(L)'
;MRRRHVREPALEIALAGGLTALLTTGAGIFLNFATDGEPELNPAHVPPALLFSCLACAVPPLRDYVKARRARAAEPFGAVDLEAYKGLLKKLREDAGGPRFAELERRAAELGLEVGRAELELVTQKDKGTRWLLDAGRAEPIIRAFLAVHDVRDAAVVDAWLAAYRGLVDPAPPVPRRAVRLMAFVTVVVVLATGGFLGYVSYAEKRIRGSLYRPNQIVLSQYAPGRYLAVTGSETAPPRAKLGPSVISKSPAAMYRWDLVPDEYDGSYLYRLRNRQSRRCLTREARDLTEGGYLTDAACGDSPEQLWRLTGDGGIAQGGLCVEPDRGSIDEGAPLVLRACTAGRPAQRWLATGRMPSGFGSSVASAQNGVCLDAAVGMPELITWGCHGRANQSFTYRRDIRGSYEMKIMGTCLGVSPAPRRPVREPCTGGPGQLWRLTYRSPRNDWLYWEIKHAATGLCLQLEPDFATLSMSPCTWSNVQQWRTPEWLRPPDTPVHPAVSLRDPH
;
A
#
# COMPACT_ATOMS: atom_id res chain seq x y z
N MET A 1 26.44 -25.93 -54.50
CA MET A 1 26.44 -26.36 -53.08
C MET A 1 25.37 -25.58 -52.30
N ARG A 2 24.30 -26.24 -51.85
CA ARG A 2 23.25 -25.62 -51.00
C ARG A 2 23.78 -25.47 -49.57
N ARG A 3 24.08 -24.25 -49.12
CA ARG A 3 24.39 -23.96 -47.71
C ARG A 3 23.12 -24.17 -46.88
N ARG A 4 23.10 -25.21 -46.05
CA ARG A 4 22.06 -25.42 -45.02
C ARG A 4 22.19 -24.28 -43.99
N HIS A 5 21.14 -23.47 -43.85
CA HIS A 5 21.00 -22.56 -42.71
C HIS A 5 20.90 -23.40 -41.43
N VAL A 6 21.93 -23.29 -40.59
CA VAL A 6 21.89 -23.78 -39.21
C VAL A 6 20.91 -22.86 -38.47
N ARG A 7 19.73 -23.38 -38.12
CA ARG A 7 18.85 -22.73 -37.15
C ARG A 7 19.55 -22.79 -35.79
N GLU A 8 19.51 -21.72 -35.02
CA GLU A 8 19.98 -21.70 -33.63
C GLU A 8 18.81 -22.06 -32.69
N PRO A 9 18.62 -23.34 -32.32
CA PRO A 9 17.48 -23.77 -31.49
C PRO A 9 17.49 -23.14 -30.09
N ALA A 10 18.65 -22.70 -29.60
CA ALA A 10 18.79 -22.11 -28.27
C ALA A 10 17.99 -20.81 -28.10
N LEU A 11 17.94 -19.95 -29.13
CA LEU A 11 17.21 -18.69 -29.08
C LEU A 11 15.68 -18.90 -29.11
N GLU A 12 15.22 -19.85 -29.92
CA GLU A 12 13.79 -20.19 -30.04
C GLU A 12 13.27 -20.83 -28.75
N ILE A 13 14.06 -21.71 -28.11
CA ILE A 13 13.71 -22.35 -26.83
C ILE A 13 13.66 -21.31 -25.69
N ALA A 14 14.62 -20.39 -25.63
CA ALA A 14 14.64 -19.34 -24.61
C ALA A 14 13.44 -18.37 -24.74
N LEU A 15 13.06 -18.00 -25.97
CA LEU A 15 11.89 -17.16 -26.23
C LEU A 15 10.58 -17.87 -25.90
N ALA A 16 10.44 -19.16 -26.26
CA ALA A 16 9.24 -19.94 -25.94
C ALA A 16 9.08 -20.14 -24.43
N GLY A 17 10.18 -20.44 -23.71
CA GLY A 17 10.17 -20.57 -22.25
C GLY A 17 9.78 -19.27 -21.55
N GLY A 18 10.36 -18.14 -21.97
CA GLY A 18 10.04 -16.82 -21.43
C GLY A 18 8.58 -16.39 -21.66
N LEU A 19 8.04 -16.65 -22.86
CA LEU A 19 6.65 -16.33 -23.19
C LEU A 19 5.66 -17.19 -22.38
N THR A 20 5.97 -18.46 -22.19
CA THR A 20 5.13 -19.39 -21.43
C THR A 20 5.06 -19.02 -19.95
N ALA A 21 6.18 -18.62 -19.35
CA ALA A 21 6.23 -18.11 -17.98
C ALA A 21 5.43 -16.80 -17.82
N LEU A 22 5.52 -15.90 -18.80
CA LEU A 22 4.75 -14.64 -18.82
C LEU A 22 3.24 -14.90 -18.90
N LEU A 23 2.82 -15.81 -19.78
CA LEU A 23 1.40 -16.15 -19.97
C LEU A 23 0.80 -16.88 -18.75
N THR A 24 1.55 -17.79 -18.13
CA THR A 24 1.09 -18.48 -16.91
C THR A 24 0.98 -17.53 -15.72
N THR A 25 1.95 -16.63 -15.55
CA THR A 25 1.88 -15.58 -14.51
C THR A 25 0.72 -14.63 -14.76
N GLY A 26 0.52 -14.19 -16.01
CA GLY A 26 -0.60 -13.34 -16.41
C GLY A 26 -1.97 -13.99 -16.19
N ALA A 27 -2.11 -15.27 -16.53
CA ALA A 27 -3.35 -16.04 -16.32
C ALA A 27 -3.68 -16.21 -14.83
N GLY A 28 -2.67 -16.44 -13.97
CA GLY A 28 -2.86 -16.51 -12.52
C GLY A 28 -3.36 -15.19 -11.93
N ILE A 29 -2.85 -14.05 -12.41
CA ILE A 29 -3.34 -12.72 -12.02
C ILE A 29 -4.78 -12.51 -12.51
N PHE A 30 -5.09 -12.88 -13.75
CA PHE A 30 -6.42 -12.68 -14.35
C PHE A 30 -7.51 -13.54 -13.70
N LEU A 31 -7.20 -14.78 -13.32
CA LEU A 31 -8.11 -15.66 -12.59
C LEU A 31 -8.46 -15.08 -11.20
N ASN A 32 -7.49 -14.44 -10.53
CA ASN A 32 -7.71 -13.74 -9.26
C ASN A 32 -8.63 -12.51 -9.40
N PHE A 33 -8.70 -11.88 -10.58
CA PHE A 33 -9.65 -10.79 -10.86
C PHE A 33 -11.08 -11.29 -11.08
N ALA A 34 -11.27 -12.54 -11.51
CA ALA A 34 -12.59 -13.08 -11.83
C ALA A 34 -13.34 -13.62 -10.59
N THR A 35 -12.61 -13.96 -9.53
CA THR A 35 -13.17 -14.48 -8.28
C THR A 35 -13.24 -13.37 -7.23
N ASP A 36 -14.36 -12.66 -7.18
CA ASP A 36 -14.64 -11.55 -6.25
C ASP A 36 -14.88 -12.02 -4.78
N GLY A 37 -14.31 -13.17 -4.38
CA GLY A 37 -14.52 -13.80 -3.07
C GLY A 37 -13.21 -14.34 -2.48
N GLU A 38 -12.75 -13.68 -1.42
CA GLU A 38 -11.65 -14.02 -0.49
C GLU A 38 -10.27 -14.39 -1.10
N PRO A 39 -9.24 -13.54 -0.93
CA PRO A 39 -7.90 -13.86 -1.41
C PRO A 39 -7.19 -14.83 -0.47
N GLU A 40 -7.22 -16.14 -0.76
CA GLU A 40 -6.34 -17.12 -0.09
C GLU A 40 -4.88 -17.05 -0.60
N LEU A 41 -4.62 -16.36 -1.72
CA LEU A 41 -3.27 -16.19 -2.27
C LEU A 41 -2.63 -14.89 -1.81
N ASN A 42 -1.68 -15.00 -0.86
CA ASN A 42 -0.81 -13.91 -0.44
C ASN A 42 0.11 -13.49 -1.61
N PRO A 43 -0.01 -12.27 -2.16
CA PRO A 43 0.79 -11.81 -3.30
C PRO A 43 2.29 -11.66 -2.99
N ALA A 44 2.72 -11.80 -1.73
CA ALA A 44 4.13 -11.83 -1.33
C ALA A 44 4.92 -13.05 -1.87
N HIS A 45 4.26 -14.04 -2.49
CA HIS A 45 4.90 -15.27 -2.96
C HIS A 45 5.19 -15.33 -4.47
N VAL A 46 4.90 -14.29 -5.25
CA VAL A 46 5.41 -14.21 -6.63
C VAL A 46 6.78 -13.52 -6.58
N PRO A 47 7.91 -14.24 -6.72
CA PRO A 47 9.23 -13.65 -6.51
C PRO A 47 9.50 -12.63 -7.63
N PRO A 48 9.82 -11.36 -7.30
CA PRO A 48 10.31 -10.39 -8.27
C PRO A 48 11.49 -10.93 -9.10
N ALA A 49 12.25 -11.88 -8.53
CA ALA A 49 13.34 -12.59 -9.18
C ALA A 49 12.98 -13.23 -10.53
N LEU A 50 11.75 -13.73 -10.72
CA LEU A 50 11.35 -14.34 -12.01
C LEU A 50 11.22 -13.29 -13.14
N LEU A 51 10.64 -12.12 -12.85
CA LEU A 51 10.52 -11.03 -13.81
C LEU A 51 11.88 -10.38 -14.11
N PHE A 52 12.72 -10.18 -13.08
CA PHE A 52 14.07 -9.66 -13.25
C PHE A 52 14.98 -10.65 -14.02
N SER A 53 14.83 -11.96 -13.83
CA SER A 53 15.58 -12.96 -14.59
C SER A 53 15.23 -12.95 -16.08
N CYS A 54 13.96 -12.74 -16.45
CA CYS A 54 13.56 -12.63 -17.85
C CYS A 54 14.11 -11.36 -18.52
N LEU A 55 14.09 -10.22 -17.83
CA LEU A 55 14.68 -8.97 -18.31
C LEU A 55 16.21 -9.05 -18.42
N ALA A 56 16.88 -9.66 -17.45
CA ALA A 56 18.33 -9.85 -17.45
C ALA A 56 18.84 -10.72 -18.61
N CYS A 57 18.03 -11.67 -19.10
CA CYS A 57 18.39 -12.48 -20.27
C CYS A 57 18.15 -11.76 -21.61
N ALA A 58 17.19 -10.83 -21.69
CA ALA A 58 16.81 -10.17 -22.95
C ALA A 58 17.59 -8.86 -23.24
N VAL A 59 18.07 -8.18 -22.20
CA VAL A 59 18.75 -6.87 -22.33
C VAL A 59 20.18 -6.96 -22.89
N PRO A 60 21.05 -7.92 -22.49
CA PRO A 60 22.42 -8.01 -23.01
C PRO A 60 22.50 -8.21 -24.54
N PRO A 61 21.72 -9.11 -25.19
CA PRO A 61 21.77 -9.28 -26.65
C PRO A 61 21.34 -8.02 -27.41
N LEU A 62 20.37 -7.26 -26.89
CA LEU A 62 19.91 -6.02 -27.50
C LEU A 62 20.95 -4.90 -27.36
N ARG A 63 21.57 -4.80 -26.19
CA ARG A 63 22.66 -3.85 -25.92
C ARG A 63 23.87 -4.13 -26.82
N ASP A 64 24.26 -5.39 -26.95
CA ASP A 64 25.38 -5.80 -27.80
C ASP A 64 25.07 -5.60 -29.29
N TYR A 65 23.83 -5.86 -29.72
CA TYR A 65 23.37 -5.54 -31.07
C TYR A 65 23.41 -4.04 -31.39
N VAL A 66 22.90 -3.19 -30.49
CA VAL A 66 22.92 -1.72 -30.66
C VAL A 66 24.36 -1.21 -30.65
N LYS A 67 25.21 -1.76 -29.78
CA LYS A 67 26.64 -1.41 -29.70
C LYS A 67 27.38 -1.83 -30.98
N ALA A 68 27.14 -3.04 -31.49
CA ALA A 68 27.72 -3.52 -32.76
C ALA A 68 27.24 -2.68 -33.96
N ARG A 69 25.97 -2.27 -33.98
CA ARG A 69 25.43 -1.40 -35.02
C ARG A 69 26.01 0.02 -34.98
N ARG A 70 26.20 0.58 -33.78
CA ARG A 70 26.85 1.89 -33.59
C ARG A 70 28.34 1.86 -33.91
N ALA A 71 29.04 0.78 -33.56
CA ALA A 71 30.45 0.58 -33.92
C ALA A 71 30.64 0.51 -35.45
N ARG A 72 29.74 -0.18 -36.17
CA ARG A 72 29.74 -0.22 -37.65
C ARG A 72 29.41 1.11 -38.32
N ALA A 73 28.66 1.98 -37.66
CA ALA A 73 28.39 3.33 -38.13
C ALA A 73 29.55 4.31 -37.87
N ALA A 74 30.58 3.87 -37.14
CA ALA A 74 31.69 4.70 -36.67
C ALA A 74 33.08 4.25 -37.18
N GLU A 75 33.18 3.26 -38.09
CA GLU A 75 34.45 2.91 -38.73
C GLU A 75 34.82 3.89 -39.87
N PRO A 76 36.12 4.08 -40.17
CA PRO A 76 36.69 5.37 -40.57
C PRO A 76 36.49 5.76 -42.04
N PHE A 77 35.81 4.94 -42.86
CA PHE A 77 35.66 5.21 -44.29
C PHE A 77 34.21 5.58 -44.62
N GLY A 78 33.92 6.89 -44.52
CA GLY A 78 32.60 7.48 -44.71
C GLY A 78 32.32 7.90 -46.15
N ALA A 79 31.23 8.65 -46.35
CA ALA A 79 30.80 9.18 -47.65
C ALA A 79 31.89 9.97 -48.42
N VAL A 80 32.92 10.45 -47.71
CA VAL A 80 34.08 11.16 -48.27
C VAL A 80 34.93 10.24 -49.17
N ASP A 81 35.11 8.97 -48.81
CA ASP A 81 35.93 8.02 -49.57
C ASP A 81 35.19 7.49 -50.81
N LEU A 82 33.86 7.37 -50.73
CA LEU A 82 33.02 7.05 -51.87
C LEU A 82 33.04 8.18 -52.92
N GLU A 83 33.08 9.45 -52.49
CA GLU A 83 33.24 10.59 -53.40
C GLU A 83 34.66 10.71 -53.95
N ALA A 84 35.69 10.44 -53.13
CA ALA A 84 37.07 10.34 -53.62
C ALA A 84 37.20 9.24 -54.70
N TYR A 85 36.53 8.10 -54.50
CA TYR A 85 36.49 6.98 -55.43
C TYR A 85 35.67 7.28 -56.70
N LYS A 86 34.54 7.98 -56.60
CA LYS A 86 33.81 8.48 -57.79
C LYS A 86 34.65 9.49 -58.58
N GLY A 87 35.38 10.36 -57.89
CA GLY A 87 36.34 11.29 -58.51
C GLY A 87 37.47 10.55 -59.24
N LEU A 88 37.94 9.45 -58.68
CA LEU A 88 38.92 8.54 -59.28
C LEU A 88 38.41 7.95 -60.60
N LEU A 89 37.21 7.36 -60.58
CA LEU A 89 36.56 6.77 -61.77
C LEU A 89 36.27 7.82 -62.84
N LYS A 90 35.97 9.05 -62.44
CA LYS A 90 35.79 10.17 -63.36
C LYS A 90 37.11 10.51 -64.06
N LYS A 91 38.22 10.63 -63.33
CA LYS A 91 39.55 10.85 -63.93
C LYS A 91 39.96 9.73 -64.87
N LEU A 92 39.70 8.47 -64.49
CA LEU A 92 39.95 7.31 -65.35
C LEU A 92 39.16 7.35 -66.67
N ARG A 93 37.92 7.86 -66.64
CA ARG A 93 37.11 8.05 -67.85
C ARG A 93 37.62 9.18 -68.72
N GLU A 94 38.08 10.27 -68.11
CA GLU A 94 38.64 11.43 -68.81
C GLU A 94 39.99 11.07 -69.48
N ASP A 95 40.78 10.19 -68.87
CA ASP A 95 42.07 9.70 -69.39
C ASP A 95 41.94 8.45 -70.30
N ALA A 96 40.72 7.98 -70.58
CA ALA A 96 40.49 6.79 -71.40
C ALA A 96 41.04 6.97 -72.83
N GLY A 97 41.97 6.11 -73.24
CA GLY A 97 42.68 6.21 -74.52
C GLY A 97 43.90 7.14 -74.51
N GLY A 98 44.24 7.76 -73.38
CA GLY A 98 45.46 8.55 -73.18
C GLY A 98 46.68 7.72 -72.76
N PRO A 99 47.89 8.31 -72.75
CA PRO A 99 49.14 7.59 -72.42
C PRO A 99 49.17 6.99 -71.00
N ARG A 100 48.39 7.55 -70.06
CA ARG A 100 48.20 6.99 -68.71
C ARG A 100 47.38 5.70 -68.69
N PHE A 101 46.48 5.51 -69.64
CA PHE A 101 45.70 4.29 -69.76
C PHE A 101 46.56 3.13 -70.24
N ALA A 102 47.45 3.39 -71.20
CA ALA A 102 48.46 2.41 -71.62
C ALA A 102 49.45 2.06 -70.50
N GLU A 103 49.80 3.03 -69.64
CA GLU A 103 50.60 2.78 -68.43
C GLU A 103 49.86 1.90 -67.40
N LEU A 104 48.56 2.10 -67.25
CA LEU A 104 47.68 1.27 -66.43
C LEU A 104 47.66 -0.19 -66.91
N GLU A 105 47.51 -0.41 -68.21
CA GLU A 105 47.58 -1.75 -68.83
C GLU A 105 48.95 -2.39 -68.59
N ARG A 106 50.04 -1.62 -68.79
CA ARG A 106 51.41 -2.09 -68.57
C ARG A 106 51.65 -2.51 -67.12
N ARG A 107 51.24 -1.67 -66.15
CA ARG A 107 51.41 -1.95 -64.72
C ARG A 107 50.53 -3.10 -64.24
N ALA A 108 49.32 -3.23 -64.76
CA ALA A 108 48.47 -4.39 -64.47
C ALA A 108 49.15 -5.70 -64.93
N ALA A 109 49.73 -5.70 -66.14
CA ALA A 109 50.48 -6.84 -66.67
C ALA A 109 51.76 -7.14 -65.85
N GLU A 110 52.52 -6.12 -65.43
CA GLU A 110 53.69 -6.28 -64.54
C GLU A 110 53.33 -6.93 -63.20
N LEU A 111 52.13 -6.67 -62.69
CA LEU A 111 51.61 -7.27 -61.45
C LEU A 111 50.97 -8.64 -61.65
N GLY A 112 50.99 -9.20 -62.87
CA GLY A 112 50.37 -10.49 -63.19
C GLY A 112 48.84 -10.46 -63.09
N LEU A 113 48.23 -9.27 -63.15
CA LEU A 113 46.78 -9.12 -63.10
C LEU A 113 46.26 -9.31 -64.53
N GLU A 114 45.44 -10.34 -64.75
CA GLU A 114 44.76 -10.58 -66.03
C GLU A 114 43.64 -9.54 -66.25
N VAL A 115 44.00 -8.27 -66.37
CA VAL A 115 43.07 -7.19 -66.68
C VAL A 115 43.26 -6.81 -68.14
N GLY A 116 42.40 -7.33 -69.00
CA GLY A 116 42.46 -7.02 -70.43
C GLY A 116 41.98 -5.60 -70.72
N ARG A 117 42.43 -5.01 -71.84
CA ARG A 117 41.94 -3.71 -72.35
C ARG A 117 40.41 -3.61 -72.38
N ALA A 118 39.74 -4.69 -72.77
CA ALA A 118 38.28 -4.77 -72.80
C ALA A 118 37.63 -4.60 -71.41
N GLU A 119 38.29 -5.04 -70.34
CA GLU A 119 37.79 -4.93 -68.97
C GLU A 119 38.00 -3.52 -68.41
N LEU A 120 39.14 -2.88 -68.71
CA LEU A 120 39.37 -1.47 -68.39
C LEU A 120 38.40 -0.54 -69.16
N GLU A 121 38.11 -0.85 -70.43
CA GLU A 121 37.09 -0.15 -71.23
C GLU A 121 35.68 -0.35 -70.65
N LEU A 122 35.38 -1.50 -70.04
CA LEU A 122 34.11 -1.74 -69.34
C LEU A 122 33.95 -0.89 -68.07
N VAL A 123 35.03 -0.65 -67.31
CA VAL A 123 35.01 0.22 -66.11
C VAL A 123 34.74 1.68 -66.48
N THR A 124 35.26 2.12 -67.63
CA THR A 124 35.09 3.50 -68.10
C THR A 124 33.70 3.77 -68.70
N GLN A 125 32.92 2.74 -69.07
CA GLN A 125 31.53 2.93 -69.50
C GLN A 125 30.63 3.39 -68.35
N LYS A 126 29.92 4.52 -68.52
CA LYS A 126 29.16 5.22 -67.46
C LYS A 126 28.18 4.31 -66.71
N ASP A 127 27.42 3.50 -67.43
CA ASP A 127 26.33 2.69 -66.88
C ASP A 127 26.72 1.25 -66.54
N LYS A 128 27.84 0.76 -67.09
CA LYS A 128 28.35 -0.60 -66.84
C LYS A 128 29.41 -0.65 -65.75
N GLY A 129 30.22 0.41 -65.62
CA GLY A 129 31.27 0.50 -64.61
C GLY A 129 30.75 0.42 -63.17
N THR A 130 29.56 0.96 -62.89
CA THR A 130 28.94 0.88 -61.55
C THR A 130 28.43 -0.51 -61.20
N ARG A 131 27.92 -1.29 -62.17
CA ARG A 131 27.53 -2.70 -61.92
C ARG A 131 28.74 -3.61 -61.78
N TRP A 132 29.82 -3.29 -62.47
CA TRP A 132 31.07 -4.02 -62.39
C TRP A 132 31.71 -3.92 -60.99
N LEU A 133 31.58 -2.76 -60.34
CA LEU A 133 31.98 -2.52 -58.94
C LEU A 133 31.12 -3.22 -57.89
N LEU A 134 30.14 -4.03 -58.29
CA LEU A 134 29.39 -4.88 -57.37
C LEU A 134 29.93 -6.31 -57.34
N ASP A 135 30.90 -6.63 -58.21
CA ASP A 135 31.60 -7.91 -58.23
C ASP A 135 33.00 -7.72 -57.65
N ALA A 136 33.17 -8.07 -56.37
CA ALA A 136 34.44 -7.88 -55.68
C ALA A 136 35.59 -8.65 -56.33
N GLY A 137 35.31 -9.82 -56.92
CA GLY A 137 36.33 -10.66 -57.56
C GLY A 137 36.89 -10.04 -58.84
N ARG A 138 36.07 -9.27 -59.56
CA ARG A 138 36.50 -8.53 -60.75
C ARG A 138 37.11 -7.16 -60.40
N ALA A 139 36.57 -6.52 -59.36
CA ALA A 139 36.97 -5.17 -58.98
C ALA A 139 38.36 -5.04 -58.37
N GLU A 140 38.73 -6.00 -57.54
CA GLU A 140 39.94 -5.96 -56.75
C GLU A 140 41.25 -5.88 -57.60
N PRO A 141 41.43 -6.68 -58.66
CA PRO A 141 42.60 -6.56 -59.54
C PRO A 141 42.79 -5.16 -60.12
N ILE A 142 41.72 -4.51 -60.59
CA ILE A 142 41.83 -3.17 -61.20
C ILE A 142 42.11 -2.10 -60.15
N ILE A 143 41.52 -2.21 -58.95
CA ILE A 143 41.83 -1.31 -57.83
C ILE A 143 43.32 -1.45 -57.47
N ARG A 144 43.88 -2.66 -57.41
CA ARG A 144 45.31 -2.89 -57.16
C ARG A 144 46.19 -2.29 -58.26
N ALA A 145 45.86 -2.53 -59.53
CA ALA A 145 46.59 -1.97 -60.67
C ALA A 145 46.57 -0.43 -60.66
N PHE A 146 45.41 0.15 -60.33
CA PHE A 146 45.24 1.59 -60.25
C PHE A 146 46.06 2.21 -59.12
N LEU A 147 46.00 1.64 -57.92
CA LEU A 147 46.79 2.12 -56.78
C LEU A 147 48.30 2.04 -57.06
N ALA A 148 48.75 1.02 -57.78
CA ALA A 148 50.14 0.88 -58.20
C ALA A 148 50.59 1.98 -59.19
N VAL A 149 49.72 2.37 -60.13
CA VAL A 149 50.01 3.48 -61.08
C VAL A 149 50.12 4.83 -60.38
N HIS A 150 49.43 4.99 -59.25
CA HIS A 150 49.51 6.17 -58.41
C HIS A 150 50.57 6.09 -57.31
N ASP A 151 51.50 5.14 -57.44
CA ASP A 151 52.66 4.95 -56.56
C ASP A 151 52.29 4.67 -55.08
N VAL A 152 51.08 4.16 -54.84
CA VAL A 152 50.66 3.65 -53.53
C VAL A 152 51.25 2.26 -53.35
N ARG A 153 52.52 2.20 -52.93
CA ARG A 153 53.30 0.95 -52.81
C ARG A 153 53.13 0.21 -51.50
N ASP A 154 52.47 0.82 -50.51
CA ASP A 154 52.26 0.19 -49.20
C ASP A 154 51.16 -0.87 -49.28
N ALA A 155 51.55 -2.13 -49.22
CA ALA A 155 50.65 -3.28 -49.27
C ALA A 155 49.59 -3.25 -48.15
N ALA A 156 49.92 -2.72 -46.97
CA ALA A 156 48.98 -2.63 -45.85
C ALA A 156 47.87 -1.61 -46.13
N VAL A 157 48.20 -0.50 -46.81
CA VAL A 157 47.22 0.51 -47.23
C VAL A 157 46.30 -0.05 -48.32
N VAL A 158 46.86 -0.79 -49.28
CA VAL A 158 46.10 -1.44 -50.35
C VAL A 158 45.14 -2.50 -49.78
N ASP A 159 45.61 -3.35 -48.86
CA ASP A 159 44.79 -4.40 -48.27
C ASP A 159 43.71 -3.84 -47.32
N ALA A 160 44.00 -2.74 -46.60
CA ALA A 160 43.00 -2.04 -45.80
C ALA A 160 41.89 -1.44 -46.68
N TRP A 161 42.25 -0.83 -47.81
CA TRP A 161 41.29 -0.32 -48.79
C TRP A 161 40.41 -1.43 -49.37
N LEU A 162 41.00 -2.57 -49.72
CA LEU A 162 40.26 -3.70 -50.28
C LEU A 162 39.37 -4.37 -49.24
N ALA A 163 39.79 -4.45 -47.98
CA ALA A 163 38.94 -4.92 -46.89
C ALA A 163 37.72 -4.02 -46.69
N ALA A 164 37.90 -2.70 -46.71
CA ALA A 164 36.80 -1.74 -46.65
C ALA A 164 35.84 -1.87 -47.85
N TYR A 165 36.39 -2.00 -49.06
CA TYR A 165 35.61 -2.22 -50.28
C TYR A 165 34.79 -3.52 -50.23
N ARG A 166 35.38 -4.64 -49.79
CA ARG A 166 34.66 -5.91 -49.62
C ARG A 166 33.51 -5.78 -48.60
N GLY A 167 33.72 -5.03 -47.51
CA GLY A 167 32.68 -4.75 -46.52
C GLY A 167 31.51 -3.92 -47.06
N LEU A 168 31.75 -3.07 -48.06
CA LEU A 168 30.72 -2.28 -48.75
C LEU A 168 29.93 -3.11 -49.78
N VAL A 169 30.61 -3.98 -50.52
CA VAL A 169 30.03 -4.68 -51.69
C VAL A 169 29.39 -6.01 -51.33
N ASP A 170 29.85 -6.68 -50.26
CA ASP A 170 29.24 -7.91 -49.76
C ASP A 170 28.51 -7.64 -48.43
N PRO A 171 27.35 -6.95 -48.45
CA PRO A 171 26.61 -6.67 -47.23
C PRO A 171 26.22 -8.01 -46.60
N ALA A 172 26.64 -8.23 -45.35
CA ALA A 172 26.22 -9.36 -44.55
C ALA A 172 24.70 -9.58 -44.71
N PRO A 173 24.24 -10.85 -44.84
CA PRO A 173 22.88 -11.14 -45.26
C PRO A 173 21.87 -10.36 -44.42
N PRO A 174 20.84 -9.75 -45.05
CA PRO A 174 19.87 -8.94 -44.33
C PRO A 174 19.25 -9.77 -43.22
N VAL A 175 19.33 -9.27 -41.99
CA VAL A 175 18.66 -9.90 -40.84
C VAL A 175 17.19 -10.11 -41.23
N PRO A 176 16.66 -11.35 -41.18
CA PRO A 176 15.33 -11.62 -41.69
C PRO A 176 14.32 -10.73 -40.97
N ARG A 177 13.51 -9.97 -41.74
CA ARG A 177 12.49 -9.04 -41.21
C ARG A 177 11.57 -9.66 -40.14
N ARG A 178 11.44 -11.00 -40.13
CA ARG A 178 10.72 -11.76 -39.10
C ARG A 178 11.34 -11.62 -37.71
N ALA A 179 12.67 -11.65 -37.59
CA ALA A 179 13.36 -11.52 -36.30
C ALA A 179 13.14 -10.12 -35.68
N VAL A 180 13.18 -9.07 -36.50
CA VAL A 180 12.92 -7.68 -36.05
C VAL A 180 11.48 -7.51 -35.57
N ARG A 181 10.49 -8.06 -36.31
CA ARG A 181 9.07 -8.00 -35.90
C ARG A 181 8.81 -8.77 -34.62
N LEU A 182 9.43 -9.95 -34.46
CA LEU A 182 9.29 -10.75 -33.25
C LEU A 182 9.88 -10.03 -32.03
N MET A 183 11.06 -9.45 -32.16
CA MET A 183 11.70 -8.66 -31.09
C MET A 183 10.86 -7.45 -30.68
N ALA A 184 10.29 -6.72 -31.66
CA ALA A 184 9.39 -5.60 -31.37
C ALA A 184 8.13 -6.07 -30.62
N PHE A 185 7.52 -7.17 -31.07
CA PHE A 185 6.34 -7.75 -30.42
C PHE A 185 6.63 -8.16 -28.97
N VAL A 186 7.73 -8.89 -28.73
CA VAL A 186 8.14 -9.31 -27.37
C VAL A 186 8.39 -8.10 -26.48
N THR A 187 9.05 -7.07 -27.00
CA THR A 187 9.30 -5.83 -26.24
C THR A 187 8.00 -5.16 -25.82
N VAL A 188 7.03 -5.03 -26.74
CA VAL A 188 5.71 -4.44 -26.42
C VAL A 188 4.97 -5.27 -25.37
N VAL A 189 4.97 -6.60 -25.50
CA VAL A 189 4.32 -7.50 -24.53
C VAL A 189 4.96 -7.36 -23.14
N VAL A 190 6.29 -7.30 -23.05
CA VAL A 190 6.99 -7.14 -21.76
C VAL A 190 6.69 -5.77 -21.14
N VAL A 191 6.68 -4.69 -21.93
CA VAL A 191 6.34 -3.34 -21.43
C VAL A 191 4.90 -3.30 -20.91
N LEU A 192 3.94 -3.84 -21.68
CA LEU A 192 2.54 -3.90 -21.26
C LEU A 192 2.34 -4.76 -20.01
N ALA A 193 3.00 -5.93 -19.94
CA ALA A 193 2.94 -6.80 -18.76
C ALA A 193 3.56 -6.12 -17.52
N THR A 194 4.68 -5.43 -17.69
CA THR A 194 5.33 -4.68 -16.58
C THR A 194 4.45 -3.53 -16.12
N GLY A 195 3.86 -2.76 -17.04
CA GLY A 195 2.91 -1.70 -16.70
C GLY A 195 1.66 -2.22 -15.99
N GLY A 196 1.10 -3.33 -16.48
CA GLY A 196 -0.03 -4.01 -15.83
C GLY A 196 0.31 -4.51 -14.42
N PHE A 197 1.50 -5.08 -14.23
CA PHE A 197 1.98 -5.54 -12.93
C PHE A 197 2.18 -4.37 -11.94
N LEU A 198 2.83 -3.28 -12.37
CA LEU A 198 2.99 -2.08 -11.53
C LEU A 198 1.64 -1.46 -11.16
N GLY A 199 0.69 -1.42 -12.11
CA GLY A 199 -0.69 -0.99 -11.86
C GLY A 199 -1.39 -1.90 -10.85
N TYR A 200 -1.22 -3.21 -10.95
CA TYR A 200 -1.76 -4.18 -9.99
C TYR A 200 -1.16 -4.00 -8.59
N VAL A 201 0.15 -3.84 -8.46
CA VAL A 201 0.82 -3.60 -7.18
C VAL A 201 0.27 -2.33 -6.52
N SER A 202 0.18 -1.23 -7.28
CA SER A 202 -0.38 0.03 -6.77
C SER A 202 -1.86 -0.12 -6.35
N TYR A 203 -2.66 -0.85 -7.12
CA TYR A 203 -4.05 -1.14 -6.78
C TYR A 203 -4.17 -2.00 -5.52
N ALA A 204 -3.38 -3.07 -5.41
CA ALA A 204 -3.36 -3.97 -4.27
C ALA A 204 -2.94 -3.22 -3.00
N GLU A 205 -1.91 -2.39 -3.07
CA GLU A 205 -1.45 -1.54 -1.97
C GLU A 205 -2.56 -0.56 -1.52
N LYS A 206 -3.22 0.11 -2.46
CA LYS A 206 -4.34 1.00 -2.15
C LYS A 206 -5.50 0.26 -1.48
N ARG A 207 -5.80 -0.97 -1.92
CA ARG A 207 -6.85 -1.82 -1.34
C ARG A 207 -6.47 -2.31 0.07
N ILE A 208 -5.21 -2.68 0.28
CA ILE A 208 -4.68 -3.05 1.60
C ILE A 208 -4.72 -1.85 2.55
N ARG A 209 -4.27 -0.67 2.14
CA ARG A 209 -4.40 0.56 2.95
C ARG A 209 -5.86 0.87 3.27
N GLY A 210 -6.76 0.69 2.31
CA GLY A 210 -8.20 0.85 2.49
C GLY A 210 -8.81 -0.13 3.51
N SER A 211 -8.37 -1.39 3.51
CA SER A 211 -8.86 -2.40 4.47
C SER A 211 -8.25 -2.25 5.87
N LEU A 212 -7.02 -1.72 5.96
CA LEU A 212 -6.36 -1.42 7.23
C LEU A 212 -6.89 -0.13 7.87
N TYR A 213 -7.46 0.80 7.08
CA TYR A 213 -8.09 1.99 7.62
C TYR A 213 -9.31 1.63 8.48
N ARG A 214 -9.24 1.96 9.77
CA ARG A 214 -10.35 1.73 10.71
C ARG A 214 -10.84 3.07 11.24
N PRO A 215 -11.90 3.65 10.64
CA PRO A 215 -12.47 4.90 11.12
C PRO A 215 -13.27 4.68 12.41
N ASN A 216 -13.47 5.76 13.17
CA ASN A 216 -14.46 5.81 14.26
C ASN A 216 -14.28 4.77 15.39
N GLN A 217 -13.03 4.38 15.66
CA GLN A 217 -12.72 3.44 16.71
C GLN A 217 -12.80 4.12 18.08
N ILE A 218 -13.12 3.31 19.09
CA ILE A 218 -12.88 3.60 20.50
C ILE A 218 -11.72 2.70 20.92
N VAL A 219 -10.77 3.25 21.66
CA VAL A 219 -9.63 2.50 22.19
C VAL A 219 -9.89 2.23 23.67
N LEU A 220 -10.48 1.07 23.96
CA LEU A 220 -10.90 0.67 25.30
C LEU A 220 -9.73 0.10 26.09
N SER A 221 -9.62 0.44 27.37
CA SER A 221 -8.68 -0.26 28.27
C SER A 221 -9.23 -1.64 28.60
N GLN A 222 -8.42 -2.69 28.49
CA GLN A 222 -8.79 -4.02 28.96
C GLN A 222 -8.56 -4.19 30.47
N TYR A 223 -7.76 -3.30 31.08
CA TYR A 223 -7.42 -3.33 32.49
C TYR A 223 -8.34 -2.49 33.36
N ALA A 224 -8.85 -1.38 32.83
CA ALA A 224 -9.82 -0.52 33.50
C ALA A 224 -11.15 -0.57 32.72
N PRO A 225 -12.06 -1.51 33.06
CA PRO A 225 -13.31 -1.71 32.32
C PRO A 225 -14.13 -0.43 32.20
N GLY A 226 -14.63 -0.15 31.01
CA GLY A 226 -15.43 1.04 30.71
C GLY A 226 -14.61 2.30 30.47
N ARG A 227 -13.31 2.26 30.75
CA ARG A 227 -12.40 3.37 30.48
C ARG A 227 -11.82 3.27 29.08
N TYR A 228 -11.41 4.41 28.54
CA TYR A 228 -10.91 4.52 27.17
C TYR A 228 -9.78 5.52 27.07
N LEU A 229 -8.99 5.42 26.01
CA LEU A 229 -7.98 6.41 25.67
C LEU A 229 -8.70 7.70 25.23
N ALA A 230 -8.50 8.76 26.00
CA ALA A 230 -9.03 10.09 25.73
C ALA A 230 -7.91 11.11 25.69
N VAL A 231 -8.11 12.20 24.96
CA VAL A 231 -7.31 13.41 25.13
C VAL A 231 -8.23 14.49 25.68
N THR A 232 -7.77 15.16 26.73
CA THR A 232 -8.47 16.31 27.31
C THR A 232 -7.59 17.54 27.12
N GLY A 233 -8.10 18.55 26.42
CA GLY A 233 -7.47 19.86 26.39
C GLY A 233 -7.61 20.53 27.76
N SER A 234 -6.51 21.06 28.28
CA SER A 234 -6.53 22.14 29.27
C SER A 234 -6.26 23.43 28.51
N GLU A 235 -6.94 24.53 28.84
CA GLU A 235 -6.60 25.85 28.27
C GLU A 235 -5.16 26.28 28.61
N THR A 236 -4.57 25.69 29.66
CA THR A 236 -3.27 26.11 30.21
C THR A 236 -2.12 25.13 29.98
N ALA A 237 -2.37 23.95 29.39
CA ALA A 237 -1.33 22.94 29.15
C ALA A 237 -1.59 22.16 27.86
N PRO A 238 -0.54 21.67 27.16
CA PRO A 238 -0.72 20.84 25.98
C PRO A 238 -1.62 19.64 26.29
N PRO A 239 -2.56 19.27 25.40
CA PRO A 239 -3.56 18.25 25.70
C PRO A 239 -2.92 16.88 25.91
N ARG A 240 -2.89 16.41 27.15
CA ARG A 240 -2.33 15.09 27.47
C ARG A 240 -3.37 13.99 27.31
N ALA A 241 -2.92 12.84 26.82
CA ALA A 241 -3.73 11.63 26.79
C ALA A 241 -3.89 11.08 28.21
N LYS A 242 -5.12 10.66 28.52
CA LYS A 242 -5.53 10.18 29.84
C LYS A 242 -6.50 9.02 29.70
N LEU A 243 -6.70 8.34 30.81
CA LEU A 243 -7.78 7.38 30.97
C LEU A 243 -9.11 8.15 31.13
N GLY A 244 -10.03 7.98 30.19
CA GLY A 244 -11.31 8.70 30.15
C GLY A 244 -12.31 8.28 31.23
N PRO A 245 -13.46 8.97 31.33
CA PRO A 245 -14.54 8.57 32.23
C PRO A 245 -15.09 7.17 31.91
N SER A 246 -15.68 6.47 32.90
CA SER A 246 -16.35 5.18 32.67
C SER A 246 -17.72 5.32 31.99
N VAL A 247 -18.22 6.56 31.92
CA VAL A 247 -19.42 6.97 31.21
C VAL A 247 -18.96 7.82 30.03
N ILE A 248 -19.29 7.39 28.81
CA ILE A 248 -19.13 8.22 27.61
C ILE A 248 -20.20 9.30 27.66
N SER A 249 -19.92 10.36 28.41
CA SER A 249 -20.65 11.61 28.34
C SER A 249 -20.37 12.20 26.96
N LYS A 250 -21.41 12.58 26.21
CA LYS A 250 -21.31 13.28 24.92
C LYS A 250 -20.68 14.68 25.05
N SER A 251 -20.01 14.97 26.17
CA SER A 251 -19.28 16.20 26.38
C SER A 251 -18.36 16.42 25.18
N PRO A 252 -18.49 17.54 24.46
CA PRO A 252 -17.57 17.90 23.40
C PRO A 252 -16.12 18.04 23.90
N ALA A 253 -15.85 17.96 25.21
CA ALA A 253 -14.51 17.93 25.76
C ALA A 253 -13.83 16.54 25.73
N ALA A 254 -14.59 15.45 25.56
CA ALA A 254 -14.01 14.10 25.58
C ALA A 254 -13.65 13.65 24.16
N MET A 255 -12.39 13.84 23.79
CA MET A 255 -11.87 13.43 22.48
C MET A 255 -11.51 11.93 22.49
N TYR A 256 -12.51 11.04 22.39
CA TYR A 256 -12.33 9.58 22.56
C TYR A 256 -12.48 8.74 21.28
N ARG A 257 -12.84 9.37 20.16
CA ARG A 257 -12.98 8.70 18.85
C ARG A 257 -11.70 8.85 18.05
N TRP A 258 -11.21 7.74 17.54
CA TRP A 258 -9.95 7.64 16.82
C TRP A 258 -10.15 7.04 15.44
N ASP A 259 -9.54 7.65 14.42
CA ASP A 259 -9.30 7.01 13.14
C ASP A 259 -7.91 6.36 13.23
N LEU A 260 -7.83 5.06 12.98
CA LEU A 260 -6.57 4.34 12.84
C LEU A 260 -6.19 4.42 11.36
N VAL A 261 -5.30 5.36 11.04
CA VAL A 261 -4.81 5.60 9.67
C VAL A 261 -3.53 4.79 9.47
N PRO A 262 -3.53 3.76 8.61
CA PRO A 262 -2.32 3.00 8.33
C PRO A 262 -1.29 3.90 7.63
N ASP A 263 -0.04 3.75 8.03
CA ASP A 263 1.11 4.43 7.43
C ASP A 263 2.27 3.44 7.27
N GLU A 264 3.08 3.63 6.25
CA GLU A 264 4.22 2.76 5.97
C GLU A 264 5.50 3.40 6.52
N TYR A 265 6.21 2.65 7.34
CA TYR A 265 7.48 3.09 7.92
C TYR A 265 8.44 1.92 8.01
N ASP A 266 9.59 2.06 7.33
CA ASP A 266 10.66 1.05 7.31
C ASP A 266 10.15 -0.35 6.88
N GLY A 267 9.32 -0.39 5.82
CA GLY A 267 8.72 -1.61 5.30
C GLY A 267 7.66 -2.28 6.19
N SER A 268 7.27 -1.63 7.30
CA SER A 268 6.22 -2.10 8.20
C SER A 268 5.01 -1.16 8.19
N TYR A 269 3.81 -1.72 8.30
CA TYR A 269 2.59 -0.93 8.52
C TYR A 269 2.44 -0.56 10.00
N LEU A 270 2.47 0.73 10.28
CA LEU A 270 2.14 1.34 11.57
C LEU A 270 0.81 2.09 11.44
N TYR A 271 0.30 2.60 12.56
CA TYR A 271 -0.94 3.37 12.59
C TYR A 271 -0.68 4.75 13.18
N ARG A 272 -1.18 5.77 12.50
CA ARG A 272 -1.40 7.09 13.05
C ARG A 272 -2.80 7.10 13.69
N LEU A 273 -2.85 7.26 15.01
CA LEU A 273 -4.11 7.35 15.77
C LEU A 273 -4.57 8.82 15.72
N ARG A 274 -5.43 9.14 14.75
CA ARG A 274 -5.97 10.49 14.57
C ARG A 274 -7.25 10.66 15.34
N ASN A 275 -7.27 11.59 16.29
CA ASN A 275 -8.49 11.96 16.98
C ASN A 275 -9.50 12.57 16.00
N ARG A 276 -10.72 12.05 15.97
CA ARG A 276 -11.74 12.52 15.03
C ARG A 276 -12.19 13.94 15.31
N GLN A 277 -12.22 14.32 16.59
CA GLN A 277 -12.78 15.60 17.01
C GLN A 277 -11.74 16.72 16.89
N SER A 278 -10.54 16.54 17.46
CA SER A 278 -9.48 17.56 17.30
C SER A 278 -8.75 17.50 15.97
N ARG A 279 -8.91 16.42 15.19
CA ARG A 279 -8.15 16.16 13.95
C ARG A 279 -6.63 16.06 14.16
N ARG A 280 -6.20 15.95 15.41
CA ARG A 280 -4.81 15.83 15.86
C ARG A 280 -4.45 14.38 16.11
N CYS A 281 -3.16 14.08 16.19
CA CYS A 281 -2.66 12.72 16.28
C CYS A 281 -2.07 12.44 17.66
N LEU A 282 -2.32 11.23 18.16
CA LEU A 282 -1.66 10.73 19.37
C LEU A 282 -0.16 10.73 19.12
N THR A 283 0.56 11.52 19.91
CA THR A 283 1.98 11.79 19.71
C THR A 283 2.67 11.55 21.04
N ARG A 284 3.81 10.87 21.01
CA ARG A 284 4.72 10.85 22.15
C ARG A 284 5.27 12.26 22.39
N GLU A 285 5.32 12.69 23.63
CA GLU A 285 5.89 14.00 23.96
C GLU A 285 7.42 13.94 23.78
N ALA A 286 7.97 14.68 22.81
CA ALA A 286 9.37 14.60 22.36
C ALA A 286 10.43 14.82 23.47
N ARG A 287 10.07 15.48 24.57
CA ARG A 287 10.99 15.72 25.70
C ARG A 287 11.24 14.46 26.54
N ASP A 288 10.31 13.51 26.51
CA ASP A 288 10.35 12.31 27.35
C ASP A 288 10.39 11.06 26.47
N LEU A 289 11.50 10.91 25.73
CA LEU A 289 11.77 9.69 24.96
C LEU A 289 12.16 8.49 25.85
N THR A 290 11.93 8.55 27.15
CA THR A 290 12.24 7.50 28.10
C THR A 290 10.97 6.88 28.66
N GLU A 291 11.14 5.78 29.40
CA GLU A 291 10.09 5.24 30.25
C GLU A 291 9.51 6.33 31.16
N GLY A 292 8.19 6.36 31.29
CA GLY A 292 7.43 7.39 31.99
C GLY A 292 6.99 8.57 31.12
N GLY A 293 7.44 8.66 29.87
CA GLY A 293 7.09 9.78 28.99
C GLY A 293 5.60 9.85 28.66
N TYR A 294 5.07 11.08 28.61
CA TYR A 294 3.65 11.34 28.37
C TYR A 294 3.29 11.27 26.89
N LEU A 295 1.99 11.12 26.67
CA LEU A 295 1.36 11.22 25.35
C LEU A 295 0.57 12.51 25.27
N THR A 296 0.62 13.17 24.11
CA THR A 296 -0.13 14.39 23.80
C THR A 296 -0.94 14.21 22.52
N ASP A 297 -1.87 15.12 22.24
CA ASP A 297 -2.27 15.36 20.86
C ASP A 297 -1.39 16.44 20.19
N ALA A 298 -0.93 16.16 18.98
CA ALA A 298 -0.16 17.10 18.18
C ALA A 298 -0.75 17.21 16.78
N ALA A 299 -0.39 18.27 16.05
CA ALA A 299 -0.73 18.34 14.63
C ALA A 299 -0.19 17.10 13.92
N CYS A 300 -1.02 16.46 13.11
CA CYS A 300 -0.62 15.25 12.39
C CYS A 300 0.44 15.59 11.34
N GLY A 301 1.52 14.82 11.29
CA GLY A 301 2.59 14.90 10.30
C GLY A 301 3.29 13.56 10.15
N ASP A 302 4.40 13.54 9.41
CA ASP A 302 5.13 12.31 9.05
C ASP A 302 6.21 11.91 10.06
N SER A 303 6.17 12.50 11.27
CA SER A 303 7.13 12.18 12.33
C SER A 303 6.92 10.74 12.84
N PRO A 304 8.00 9.96 13.01
CA PRO A 304 7.91 8.61 13.58
C PRO A 304 7.25 8.56 14.96
N GLU A 305 7.32 9.65 15.73
CA GLU A 305 6.69 9.81 17.06
C GLU A 305 5.16 9.66 17.08
N GLN A 306 4.52 9.76 15.91
CA GLN A 306 3.07 9.61 15.73
C GLN A 306 2.65 8.25 15.17
N LEU A 307 3.63 7.37 14.93
CA LEU A 307 3.40 6.05 14.35
C LEU A 307 3.43 4.99 15.43
N TRP A 308 2.31 4.27 15.55
CA TRP A 308 2.04 3.29 16.60
C TRP A 308 1.85 1.90 16.01
N ARG A 309 2.51 0.91 16.59
CA ARG A 309 2.22 -0.50 16.33
C ARG A 309 1.07 -0.95 17.22
N LEU A 310 0.05 -1.54 16.62
CA LEU A 310 -0.97 -2.29 17.36
C LEU A 310 -0.50 -3.74 17.43
N THR A 311 -0.20 -4.23 18.63
CA THR A 311 0.34 -5.58 18.82
C THR A 311 -0.79 -6.62 18.88
N GLY A 312 -0.47 -7.88 18.57
CA GLY A 312 -1.46 -8.97 18.54
C GLY A 312 -2.11 -9.25 19.90
N ASP A 313 -1.45 -8.92 21.00
CA ASP A 313 -1.96 -9.04 22.38
C ASP A 313 -2.76 -7.80 22.85
N GLY A 314 -2.92 -6.79 21.99
CA GLY A 314 -3.71 -5.58 22.22
C GLY A 314 -2.91 -4.37 22.71
N GLY A 315 -1.58 -4.42 22.71
CA GLY A 315 -0.73 -3.27 23.03
C GLY A 315 -0.75 -2.18 21.96
N ILE A 316 -0.55 -0.94 22.39
CA ILE A 316 -0.24 0.20 21.54
C ILE A 316 1.22 0.55 21.82
N ALA A 317 2.09 0.30 20.85
CA ALA A 317 3.53 0.24 21.09
C ALA A 317 4.35 1.07 20.10
N GLN A 318 5.48 1.58 20.56
CA GLN A 318 6.46 2.30 19.77
C GLN A 318 7.84 2.15 20.42
N GLY A 319 8.86 1.75 19.64
CA GLY A 319 10.24 1.67 20.13
C GLY A 319 10.45 0.76 21.36
N GLY A 320 9.68 -0.32 21.51
CA GLY A 320 9.73 -1.22 22.67
C GLY A 320 8.98 -0.71 23.91
N LEU A 321 8.36 0.47 23.82
CA LEU A 321 7.50 1.03 24.85
C LEU A 321 6.02 0.85 24.48
N CYS A 322 5.19 0.62 25.47
CA CYS A 322 3.76 0.40 25.39
C CYS A 322 3.01 1.49 26.15
N VAL A 323 1.86 1.90 25.63
CA VAL A 323 0.96 2.84 26.30
C VAL A 323 0.29 2.14 27.49
N GLU A 324 0.38 2.73 28.68
CA GLU A 324 -0.39 2.32 29.87
C GLU A 324 -0.82 3.54 30.71
N PRO A 325 -1.85 3.40 31.56
CA PRO A 325 -2.10 4.37 32.62
C PRO A 325 -0.92 4.46 33.58
N ASP A 326 -0.57 5.66 34.01
CA ASP A 326 0.57 5.86 34.90
C ASP A 326 0.42 5.04 36.19
N ARG A 327 1.48 4.31 36.50
CA ARG A 327 1.56 3.33 37.61
C ARG A 327 0.41 2.30 37.61
N GLY A 328 -0.22 2.06 36.46
CA GLY A 328 -1.39 1.19 36.36
C GLY A 328 -2.60 1.74 37.12
N SER A 329 -2.79 3.06 37.20
CA SER A 329 -4.02 3.61 37.77
C SER A 329 -5.24 3.26 36.91
N ILE A 330 -6.36 2.94 37.56
CA ILE A 330 -7.66 2.73 36.92
C ILE A 330 -8.58 3.96 37.06
N ASP A 331 -8.07 5.02 37.69
CA ASP A 331 -8.83 6.22 38.02
C ASP A 331 -9.06 7.07 36.77
N GLU A 332 -10.16 7.80 36.79
CA GLU A 332 -10.43 8.80 35.78
C GLU A 332 -9.35 9.86 35.71
N GLY A 333 -8.95 10.25 34.52
CA GLY A 333 -7.96 11.30 34.32
C GLY A 333 -6.52 10.84 34.60
N ALA A 334 -6.29 9.58 34.96
CA ALA A 334 -4.96 9.02 35.06
C ALA A 334 -4.17 9.29 33.76
N PRO A 335 -3.00 9.94 33.81
CA PRO A 335 -2.19 10.19 32.62
C PRO A 335 -1.82 8.89 31.94
N LEU A 336 -1.81 8.87 30.61
CA LEU A 336 -1.22 7.76 29.86
C LEU A 336 0.26 8.06 29.61
N VAL A 337 1.08 7.06 29.88
CA VAL A 337 2.53 7.13 29.77
C VAL A 337 3.06 5.96 28.94
N LEU A 338 4.30 6.08 28.51
CA LEU A 338 5.05 5.03 27.86
C LEU A 338 5.83 4.22 28.88
N ARG A 339 5.74 2.89 28.81
CA ARG A 339 6.50 1.99 29.67
C ARG A 339 7.05 0.81 28.88
N ALA A 340 8.14 0.19 29.33
CA ALA A 340 8.65 -1.02 28.70
C ALA A 340 7.52 -2.04 28.47
N CYS A 341 7.38 -2.51 27.24
CA CYS A 341 6.36 -3.49 26.90
C CYS A 341 6.62 -4.79 27.68
N THR A 342 5.64 -5.23 28.45
CA THR A 342 5.70 -6.45 29.26
C THR A 342 4.60 -7.40 28.79
N ALA A 343 4.99 -8.55 28.25
CA ALA A 343 4.04 -9.53 27.72
C ALA A 343 2.99 -9.91 28.78
N GLY A 344 1.72 -9.86 28.39
CA GLY A 344 0.60 -10.22 29.26
C GLY A 344 0.22 -9.19 30.34
N ARG A 345 0.93 -8.06 30.45
CA ARG A 345 0.62 -7.01 31.43
C ARG A 345 -0.72 -6.36 31.13
N PRO A 346 -1.75 -6.53 31.98
CA PRO A 346 -3.10 -6.06 31.65
C PRO A 346 -3.18 -4.55 31.38
N ALA A 347 -2.47 -3.72 32.16
CA ALA A 347 -2.46 -2.26 32.03
C ALA A 347 -1.99 -1.75 30.66
N GLN A 348 -1.27 -2.59 29.89
CA GLN A 348 -0.78 -2.27 28.55
C GLN A 348 -1.71 -2.78 27.44
N ARG A 349 -2.83 -3.41 27.79
CA ARG A 349 -3.76 -4.01 26.82
C ARG A 349 -4.92 -3.08 26.53
N TRP A 350 -5.09 -2.82 25.25
CA TRP A 350 -6.10 -1.98 24.67
C TRP A 350 -6.91 -2.76 23.64
N LEU A 351 -8.10 -2.27 23.37
CA LEU A 351 -8.93 -2.78 22.30
C LEU A 351 -9.42 -1.61 21.45
N ALA A 352 -8.88 -1.50 20.25
CA ALA A 352 -9.40 -0.60 19.23
C ALA A 352 -10.58 -1.26 18.53
N THR A 353 -11.77 -0.68 18.69
CA THR A 353 -12.99 -1.25 18.12
C THR A 353 -14.01 -0.19 17.72
N GLY A 354 -14.71 -0.44 16.61
CA GLY A 354 -15.86 0.36 16.17
C GLY A 354 -17.16 0.01 16.91
N ARG A 355 -17.18 -1.12 17.64
CA ARG A 355 -18.31 -1.65 18.41
C ARG A 355 -17.82 -2.22 19.73
N MET A 356 -18.49 -1.96 20.85
CA MET A 356 -18.05 -2.57 22.12
C MET A 356 -18.25 -4.09 22.06
N PRO A 357 -17.24 -4.91 22.39
CA PRO A 357 -17.45 -6.34 22.48
C PRO A 357 -18.32 -6.67 23.69
N SER A 358 -19.10 -7.73 23.55
CA SER A 358 -19.75 -8.38 24.68
C SER A 358 -18.73 -8.65 25.79
N GLY A 359 -19.05 -8.28 27.03
CA GLY A 359 -18.19 -8.52 28.19
C GLY A 359 -17.27 -7.36 28.57
N PHE A 360 -17.15 -6.31 27.76
CA PHE A 360 -16.56 -5.06 28.23
C PHE A 360 -17.60 -4.31 29.08
N GLY A 361 -17.21 -3.92 30.29
CA GLY A 361 -18.10 -3.25 31.23
C GLY A 361 -18.19 -1.75 30.98
N SER A 362 -19.25 -1.10 31.46
CA SER A 362 -19.38 0.36 31.46
C SER A 362 -20.39 0.83 32.50
N SER A 363 -20.31 2.09 32.90
CA SER A 363 -21.24 2.65 33.89
C SER A 363 -22.55 3.14 33.27
N VAL A 364 -23.61 3.07 34.06
CA VAL A 364 -24.92 3.65 33.77
C VAL A 364 -25.11 4.82 34.73
N ALA A 365 -25.22 6.05 34.23
CA ALA A 365 -25.35 7.24 35.08
C ALA A 365 -26.73 7.88 34.96
N SER A 366 -27.26 8.42 36.05
CA SER A 366 -28.48 9.21 36.04
C SER A 366 -28.29 10.48 35.20
N ALA A 367 -29.26 10.79 34.35
CA ALA A 367 -29.26 12.03 33.58
C ALA A 367 -29.43 13.27 34.47
N GLN A 368 -30.18 13.11 35.56
CA GLN A 368 -30.61 14.18 36.47
C GLN A 368 -29.45 14.79 37.26
N ASN A 369 -28.55 13.96 37.77
CA ASN A 369 -27.49 14.38 38.70
C ASN A 369 -26.13 13.70 38.43
N GLY A 370 -26.01 12.84 37.42
CA GLY A 370 -24.74 12.26 36.99
C GLY A 370 -24.18 11.15 37.86
N VAL A 371 -24.87 10.74 38.94
CA VAL A 371 -24.46 9.59 39.78
C VAL A 371 -24.62 8.28 39.02
N CYS A 372 -23.77 7.30 39.32
CA CYS A 372 -23.75 6.00 38.66
C CYS A 372 -24.60 4.97 39.41
N LEU A 373 -25.22 4.09 38.65
CA LEU A 373 -25.83 2.87 39.14
C LEU A 373 -24.75 2.00 39.79
N ASP A 374 -24.97 1.59 41.04
CA ASP A 374 -23.96 0.95 41.88
C ASP A 374 -24.51 -0.28 42.60
N ALA A 375 -23.76 -1.38 42.53
CA ALA A 375 -23.99 -2.58 43.32
C ALA A 375 -23.24 -2.46 44.66
N ALA A 376 -23.92 -1.90 45.67
CA ALA A 376 -23.37 -1.76 47.01
C ALA A 376 -22.93 -3.11 47.59
N VAL A 377 -21.77 -3.12 48.25
CA VAL A 377 -21.20 -4.33 48.85
C VAL A 377 -22.16 -4.89 49.91
N GLY A 378 -22.43 -6.19 49.86
CA GLY A 378 -23.30 -6.87 50.82
C GLY A 378 -24.81 -6.67 50.60
N MET A 379 -25.21 -5.79 49.68
CA MET A 379 -26.61 -5.51 49.38
C MET A 379 -27.04 -6.21 48.07
N PRO A 380 -28.23 -6.83 48.00
CA PRO A 380 -28.77 -7.31 46.73
C PRO A 380 -29.35 -6.15 45.89
N GLU A 381 -29.82 -5.09 46.53
CA GLU A 381 -30.37 -3.92 45.83
C GLU A 381 -29.28 -3.06 45.22
N LEU A 382 -29.56 -2.50 44.05
CA LEU A 382 -28.73 -1.45 43.47
C LEU A 382 -29.13 -0.10 44.06
N ILE A 383 -28.13 0.76 44.20
CA ILE A 383 -28.27 2.15 44.60
C ILE A 383 -27.68 3.04 43.51
N THR A 384 -27.59 4.34 43.79
CA THR A 384 -26.70 5.23 43.06
C THR A 384 -25.58 5.74 43.95
N TRP A 385 -24.42 5.97 43.34
CA TRP A 385 -23.24 6.48 44.02
C TRP A 385 -22.38 7.31 43.06
N GLY A 386 -21.41 8.06 43.60
CA GLY A 386 -20.45 8.80 42.79
C GLY A 386 -19.74 7.88 41.79
N CYS A 387 -19.71 8.28 40.51
CA CYS A 387 -19.10 7.50 39.45
C CYS A 387 -17.58 7.35 39.67
N HIS A 388 -17.10 6.12 39.85
CA HIS A 388 -15.68 5.81 40.00
C HIS A 388 -15.20 4.68 39.07
N GLY A 389 -16.10 4.04 38.31
CA GLY A 389 -15.73 3.08 37.27
C GLY A 389 -15.11 1.78 37.79
N ARG A 390 -15.39 1.42 39.05
CA ARG A 390 -14.98 0.11 39.61
C ARG A 390 -15.97 -0.96 39.19
N ALA A 391 -15.64 -2.23 39.44
CA ALA A 391 -16.44 -3.38 39.02
C ALA A 391 -17.92 -3.32 39.49
N ASN A 392 -18.18 -2.72 40.65
CA ASN A 392 -19.53 -2.52 41.20
C ASN A 392 -20.33 -1.37 40.54
N GLN A 393 -19.78 -0.71 39.53
CA GLN A 393 -20.48 0.27 38.69
C GLN A 393 -20.28 -0.05 37.20
N SER A 394 -19.86 -1.27 36.89
CA SER A 394 -19.44 -1.67 35.56
C SER A 394 -20.34 -2.79 35.05
N PHE A 395 -21.27 -2.41 34.17
CA PHE A 395 -22.24 -3.30 33.56
C PHE A 395 -21.71 -3.81 32.22
N THR A 396 -21.72 -5.12 32.02
CA THR A 396 -21.55 -5.73 30.69
C THR A 396 -22.92 -6.03 30.11
N TYR A 397 -23.02 -6.00 28.78
CA TYR A 397 -24.30 -6.10 28.08
C TYR A 397 -24.26 -7.26 27.11
N ARG A 398 -25.25 -8.14 27.19
CA ARG A 398 -25.47 -9.22 26.22
C ARG A 398 -26.83 -9.03 25.58
N ARG A 399 -26.83 -8.72 24.28
CA ARG A 399 -28.06 -8.52 23.51
C ARG A 399 -28.68 -9.88 23.14
N ASP A 400 -29.98 -10.04 23.37
CA ASP A 400 -30.74 -11.20 22.94
C ASP A 400 -31.24 -11.04 21.49
N ILE A 401 -31.79 -12.12 20.94
CA ILE A 401 -32.35 -12.14 19.58
C ILE A 401 -33.53 -11.16 19.38
N ARG A 402 -34.18 -10.72 20.46
CA ARG A 402 -35.30 -9.77 20.45
C ARG A 402 -34.84 -8.33 20.68
N GLY A 403 -33.53 -8.10 20.76
CA GLY A 403 -32.94 -6.79 20.98
C GLY A 403 -33.02 -6.26 22.41
N SER A 404 -33.41 -7.09 23.37
CA SER A 404 -33.30 -6.80 24.80
C SER A 404 -31.90 -7.15 25.31
N TYR A 405 -31.54 -6.67 26.48
CA TYR A 405 -30.20 -6.83 27.05
C TYR A 405 -30.27 -7.52 28.40
N GLU A 406 -29.45 -8.55 28.57
CA GLU A 406 -29.03 -9.02 29.88
C GLU A 406 -27.87 -8.13 30.33
N MET A 407 -28.06 -7.43 31.43
CA MET A 407 -27.06 -6.53 32.01
C MET A 407 -26.39 -7.23 33.18
N LYS A 408 -25.09 -7.55 33.06
CA LYS A 408 -24.34 -8.21 34.13
C LYS A 408 -23.48 -7.23 34.90
N ILE A 409 -23.44 -7.39 36.22
CA ILE A 409 -22.61 -6.63 37.14
C ILE A 409 -22.00 -7.59 38.15
N MET A 410 -20.69 -7.50 38.38
CA MET A 410 -19.96 -8.34 39.34
C MET A 410 -20.27 -9.85 39.23
N GLY A 411 -20.43 -10.38 38.00
CA GLY A 411 -20.75 -11.79 37.76
C GLY A 411 -22.23 -12.19 37.96
N THR A 412 -23.07 -11.26 38.39
CA THR A 412 -24.52 -11.41 38.55
C THR A 412 -25.30 -10.64 37.48
N CYS A 413 -26.60 -10.85 37.39
CA CYS A 413 -27.49 -10.18 36.46
C CYS A 413 -28.36 -9.15 37.18
N LEU A 414 -28.63 -8.04 36.50
CA LEU A 414 -29.61 -7.06 36.93
C LEU A 414 -31.02 -7.63 36.74
N GLY A 415 -31.78 -7.72 37.81
CA GLY A 415 -33.18 -8.15 37.85
C GLY A 415 -34.04 -7.19 38.65
N VAL A 416 -35.27 -7.61 38.95
CA VAL A 416 -36.24 -6.82 39.74
C VAL A 416 -36.82 -7.69 40.86
N SER A 417 -36.76 -7.20 42.10
CA SER A 417 -37.36 -7.89 43.25
C SER A 417 -38.90 -7.94 43.16
N PRO A 418 -39.56 -8.94 43.77
CA PRO A 418 -41.01 -9.11 43.68
C PRO A 418 -41.80 -7.96 44.31
N ALA A 419 -41.48 -7.62 45.57
CA ALA A 419 -42.04 -6.52 46.33
C ALA A 419 -41.10 -6.15 47.52
N PRO A 420 -40.77 -4.87 47.74
CA PRO A 420 -41.00 -3.75 46.83
C PRO A 420 -40.24 -3.97 45.52
N ARG A 421 -40.78 -3.49 44.40
CA ARG A 421 -40.14 -3.67 43.08
C ARG A 421 -38.92 -2.75 42.97
N ARG A 422 -37.74 -3.29 43.20
CA ARG A 422 -36.46 -2.58 43.16
C ARG A 422 -35.50 -3.30 42.22
N PRO A 423 -34.57 -2.57 41.57
CA PRO A 423 -33.50 -3.21 40.82
C PRO A 423 -32.57 -3.95 41.80
N VAL A 424 -32.32 -5.23 41.51
CA VAL A 424 -31.47 -6.10 42.33
C VAL A 424 -30.44 -6.80 41.48
N ARG A 425 -29.35 -7.23 42.10
CA ARG A 425 -28.41 -8.19 41.53
C ARG A 425 -28.79 -9.60 41.96
N GLU A 426 -28.86 -10.51 41.00
CA GLU A 426 -29.27 -11.88 41.23
C GLU A 426 -28.52 -12.85 40.31
N PRO A 427 -28.48 -14.17 40.62
CA PRO A 427 -27.86 -15.15 39.74
C PRO A 427 -28.44 -15.09 38.33
N CYS A 428 -27.57 -15.14 37.32
CA CYS A 428 -28.02 -15.09 35.93
C CYS A 428 -28.78 -16.35 35.53
N THR A 429 -30.08 -16.22 35.27
CA THR A 429 -30.96 -17.30 34.80
C THR A 429 -31.23 -17.18 33.30
N GLY A 430 -31.02 -16.00 32.71
CA GLY A 430 -31.40 -15.71 31.32
C GLY A 430 -32.91 -15.57 31.12
N GLY A 431 -33.70 -15.59 32.20
CA GLY A 431 -35.14 -15.42 32.17
C GLY A 431 -35.54 -13.98 31.82
N PRO A 432 -36.82 -13.76 31.42
CA PRO A 432 -37.31 -12.44 31.03
C PRO A 432 -37.29 -11.41 32.17
N GLY A 433 -37.22 -11.86 33.43
CA GLY A 433 -37.03 -11.00 34.61
C GLY A 433 -35.63 -10.38 34.77
N GLN A 434 -34.71 -10.70 33.85
CA GLN A 434 -33.33 -10.17 33.80
C GLN A 434 -33.03 -9.48 32.47
N LEU A 435 -34.06 -9.28 31.64
CA LEU A 435 -33.93 -8.65 30.34
C LEU A 435 -34.41 -7.20 30.41
N TRP A 436 -33.64 -6.32 29.78
CA TRP A 436 -33.84 -4.88 29.80
C TRP A 436 -33.88 -4.33 28.38
N ARG A 437 -34.90 -3.53 28.08
CA ARG A 437 -34.98 -2.78 26.82
C ARG A 437 -34.43 -1.38 27.06
N LEU A 438 -33.35 -1.07 26.36
CA LEU A 438 -32.77 0.27 26.36
C LEU A 438 -33.41 1.04 25.22
N THR A 439 -34.30 1.97 25.56
CA THR A 439 -35.00 2.78 24.56
C THR A 439 -34.31 4.12 24.44
N TYR A 440 -33.71 4.37 23.27
CA TYR A 440 -33.10 5.66 22.98
C TYR A 440 -34.18 6.75 22.93
N ARG A 441 -33.96 7.82 23.69
CA ARG A 441 -34.81 9.01 23.67
C ARG A 441 -33.92 10.26 23.72
N SER A 442 -33.83 10.97 22.60
CA SER A 442 -33.22 12.31 22.57
C SER A 442 -34.28 13.35 22.86
N PRO A 443 -34.20 14.11 23.97
CA PRO A 443 -34.73 15.47 23.96
C PRO A 443 -33.96 16.28 22.91
N ARG A 444 -34.51 17.40 22.46
CA ARG A 444 -33.98 18.27 21.38
C ARG A 444 -32.56 18.84 21.62
N ASN A 445 -31.84 18.39 22.65
CA ASN A 445 -30.68 19.05 23.25
C ASN A 445 -29.41 18.19 23.23
N ASP A 446 -29.18 17.41 22.16
CA ASP A 446 -27.94 16.68 21.86
C ASP A 446 -27.46 15.56 22.80
N TRP A 447 -27.95 15.45 24.03
CA TRP A 447 -27.53 14.39 24.96
C TRP A 447 -28.21 13.04 24.68
N LEU A 448 -27.44 11.95 24.83
CA LEU A 448 -27.94 10.58 24.65
C LEU A 448 -28.52 10.07 25.97
N TYR A 449 -29.84 10.09 26.09
CA TYR A 449 -30.53 9.50 27.24
C TYR A 449 -31.28 8.24 26.84
N TRP A 450 -31.37 7.36 27.83
CA TRP A 450 -31.94 6.05 27.73
C TRP A 450 -33.01 5.90 28.78
N GLU A 451 -34.17 5.45 28.35
CA GLU A 451 -35.14 4.84 29.24
C GLU A 451 -34.76 3.36 29.37
N ILE A 452 -34.51 2.90 30.60
CA ILE A 452 -34.15 1.50 30.89
C ILE A 452 -35.40 0.78 31.37
N LYS A 453 -36.02 0.02 30.48
CA LYS A 453 -37.32 -0.64 30.69
C LYS A 453 -37.14 -2.13 30.95
N HIS A 454 -37.67 -2.63 32.06
CA HIS A 454 -37.67 -4.04 32.38
C HIS A 454 -38.58 -4.81 31.42
N ALA A 455 -38.06 -5.85 30.76
CA ALA A 455 -38.75 -6.52 29.66
C ALA A 455 -40.00 -7.29 30.10
N ALA A 456 -39.97 -7.91 31.28
CA ALA A 456 -41.11 -8.69 31.79
C ALA A 456 -42.26 -7.82 32.32
N THR A 457 -41.96 -6.77 33.08
CA THR A 457 -43.00 -5.94 33.74
C THR A 457 -43.38 -4.70 32.93
N GLY A 458 -42.52 -4.28 32.00
CA GLY A 458 -42.70 -3.02 31.28
C GLY A 458 -42.51 -1.77 32.14
N LEU A 459 -42.02 -1.90 33.37
CA LEU A 459 -41.68 -0.77 34.23
C LEU A 459 -40.30 -0.21 33.90
N CYS A 460 -40.10 1.06 34.21
CA CYS A 460 -38.85 1.76 33.99
C CYS A 460 -38.06 1.92 35.29
N LEU A 461 -36.73 1.84 35.16
CA LEU A 461 -35.80 2.14 36.23
C LEU A 461 -35.89 3.64 36.58
N GLN A 462 -36.15 3.92 37.86
CA GLN A 462 -36.37 5.27 38.37
C GLN A 462 -35.42 5.57 39.53
N LEU A 463 -34.81 6.75 39.47
CA LEU A 463 -34.13 7.37 40.59
C LEU A 463 -35.15 7.99 41.55
N GLU A 464 -35.08 7.62 42.83
CA GLU A 464 -35.99 8.14 43.83
C GLU A 464 -35.65 9.59 44.24
N PRO A 465 -36.57 10.31 44.90
CA PRO A 465 -36.35 11.71 45.30
C PRO A 465 -35.17 11.94 46.24
N ASP A 466 -34.70 10.89 46.92
CA ASP A 466 -33.50 10.94 47.76
C ASP A 466 -32.19 10.93 46.95
N PHE A 467 -32.28 10.76 45.62
CA PHE A 467 -31.16 10.65 44.69
C PHE A 467 -30.13 9.57 45.04
N ALA A 468 -30.52 8.58 45.85
CA ALA A 468 -29.67 7.51 46.33
C ALA A 468 -30.28 6.14 46.04
N THR A 469 -31.60 6.02 46.22
CA THR A 469 -32.32 4.76 46.04
C THR A 469 -33.01 4.68 44.68
N LEU A 470 -33.40 3.45 44.32
CA LEU A 470 -33.99 3.14 43.04
C LEU A 470 -35.30 2.39 43.21
N SER A 471 -36.22 2.60 42.27
CA SER A 471 -37.45 1.84 42.14
C SER A 471 -37.75 1.46 40.70
N MET A 472 -38.77 0.63 40.53
CA MET A 472 -39.38 0.32 39.24
C MET A 472 -40.77 0.95 39.18
N SER A 473 -40.98 1.88 38.26
CA SER A 473 -42.22 2.67 38.16
C SER A 473 -42.75 2.69 36.71
N PRO A 474 -44.03 3.05 36.47
CA PRO A 474 -44.52 3.30 35.13
C PRO A 474 -43.62 4.31 34.39
N CYS A 475 -43.42 4.10 33.09
CA CYS A 475 -42.54 4.93 32.29
C CYS A 475 -43.21 6.30 32.04
N THR A 476 -42.62 7.38 32.57
CA THR A 476 -43.17 8.75 32.56
C THR A 476 -42.30 9.75 31.81
N TRP A 477 -41.13 9.33 31.30
CA TRP A 477 -40.14 10.19 30.64
C TRP A 477 -39.57 11.33 31.48
N SER A 478 -39.81 11.31 32.79
CA SER A 478 -39.21 12.25 33.72
C SER A 478 -37.67 12.11 33.72
N ASN A 479 -36.96 13.17 34.07
CA ASN A 479 -35.49 13.17 34.10
C ASN A 479 -34.91 12.12 35.07
N VAL A 480 -35.69 11.70 36.08
CA VAL A 480 -35.31 10.65 37.03
C VAL A 480 -35.40 9.23 36.45
N GLN A 481 -36.01 9.06 35.27
CA GLN A 481 -36.03 7.80 34.51
C GLN A 481 -35.12 7.85 33.28
N GLN A 482 -34.35 8.92 33.13
CA GLN A 482 -33.39 9.10 32.04
C GLN A 482 -32.00 8.71 32.52
N TRP A 483 -31.37 7.83 31.76
CA TRP A 483 -30.06 7.27 32.08
C TRP A 483 -29.09 7.52 30.93
N ARG A 484 -27.87 7.95 31.27
CA ARG A 484 -26.74 7.99 30.37
C ARG A 484 -26.08 6.62 30.39
N THR A 485 -26.16 5.94 29.27
CA THR A 485 -25.35 4.75 29.01
C THR A 485 -24.35 5.12 27.93
N PRO A 486 -23.29 4.33 27.72
CA PRO A 486 -22.34 4.65 26.68
C PRO A 486 -22.98 4.74 25.29
N GLU A 487 -22.44 5.64 24.46
CA GLU A 487 -22.95 5.93 23.12
C GLU A 487 -23.08 4.69 22.21
N TRP A 488 -22.28 3.65 22.42
CA TRP A 488 -22.27 2.46 21.57
C TRP A 488 -23.46 1.52 21.79
N LEU A 489 -24.30 1.72 22.81
CA LEU A 489 -25.59 1.02 22.93
C LEU A 489 -26.64 1.56 21.95
N ARG A 490 -26.35 2.67 21.25
CA ARG A 490 -27.19 3.25 20.19
C ARG A 490 -27.48 2.21 19.10
N PRO A 491 -28.76 1.89 18.80
CA PRO A 491 -29.10 1.09 17.63
C PRO A 491 -28.47 1.68 16.36
N PRO A 492 -27.94 0.86 15.43
CA PRO A 492 -27.30 1.33 14.20
C PRO A 492 -28.18 2.28 13.38
N ASP A 493 -29.50 2.07 13.44
CA ASP A 493 -30.50 2.81 12.64
C ASP A 493 -30.96 4.11 13.31
N THR A 494 -30.39 4.47 14.46
CA THR A 494 -30.72 5.73 15.13
C THR A 494 -30.03 6.87 14.39
N PRO A 495 -30.76 7.85 13.82
CA PRO A 495 -30.16 8.94 13.09
C PRO A 495 -29.10 9.64 13.94
N VAL A 496 -27.89 9.80 13.41
CA VAL A 496 -26.90 10.68 14.02
C VAL A 496 -27.44 12.08 13.83
N HIS A 497 -27.89 12.73 14.92
CA HIS A 497 -28.32 14.12 14.83
C HIS A 497 -27.15 14.96 14.25
N PRO A 498 -27.35 15.72 13.17
CA PRO A 498 -26.28 16.46 12.47
C PRO A 498 -25.76 17.69 13.23
N ALA A 499 -25.99 17.81 14.54
CA ALA A 499 -25.98 19.08 15.26
C ALA A 499 -24.59 19.69 15.59
N VAL A 500 -23.47 19.14 15.12
CA VAL A 500 -22.13 19.68 15.46
C VAL A 500 -21.26 20.05 14.25
N SER A 501 -21.67 19.75 13.01
CA SER A 501 -20.86 20.11 11.83
C SER A 501 -21.23 21.46 11.18
N LEU A 502 -22.05 22.29 11.82
CA LEU A 502 -22.55 23.55 11.24
C LEU A 502 -22.38 24.79 12.13
N ARG A 503 -21.52 24.73 13.17
CA ARG A 503 -21.00 25.97 13.76
C ARG A 503 -19.64 26.25 13.15
N ASP A 504 -19.69 26.90 11.99
CA ASP A 504 -18.58 27.64 11.43
C ASP A 504 -18.12 28.69 12.46
N PRO A 505 -16.86 28.71 12.90
CA PRO A 505 -16.33 29.78 13.72
C PRO A 505 -15.96 30.94 12.79
N HIS A 506 -16.91 31.85 12.56
CA HIS A 506 -16.55 33.22 12.20
C HIS A 506 -16.10 33.99 13.43
#